data_AF-A0A7Y4Z7E1-F1
#
_entry.id   AF-A0A7Y4Z7E1-F1
#
_cell.length_a   1.000
_cell.length_b   1.000
_cell.length_c   1.000
_cell.angle_alpha   90.00
_cell.angle_beta   90.00
_cell.angle_gamma   90.00
#
_symmetry.space_group_name_H-M   'P 1'
#
loop_
_entity.id
_entity.type
_entity.pdbx_description
1 polymer ?
#
loop_
_entity_poly.entity_id
_entity_poly.type
_entity_poly.pdbx_seq_one_letter_code
_entity_poly.pdbx_strand_id
1 'polypeptide(L)'
;MKLVSIAIFLGLILLYFVNAALKIDIFNWEMLIHSGIRFFTGFIILGIGCFYEHKIRLKISVYLVLALVFADDIMDYYRKVDSFSAEFMLHGLYMLLWGSLVGYLSIKYVKVKIDNQP
;
A
#
# COMPACT_ATOMS: atom_id res chain seq x y z
N MET A 1 -16.90 -7.60 6.69
CA MET A 1 -16.52 -7.80 5.28
C MET A 1 -17.01 -6.68 4.36
N LYS A 2 -18.27 -6.25 4.42
CA LYS A 2 -18.82 -5.20 3.53
C LYS A 2 -17.91 -3.98 3.34
N LEU A 3 -17.40 -3.38 4.43
CA LEU A 3 -16.50 -2.22 4.35
C LEU A 3 -15.15 -2.52 3.69
N VAL A 4 -14.57 -3.70 3.96
CA VAL A 4 -13.32 -4.14 3.31
C VAL A 4 -13.54 -4.32 1.81
N SER A 5 -14.64 -4.99 1.43
CA SER A 5 -15.01 -5.17 0.02
C SER A 5 -15.25 -3.84 -0.70
N ILE A 6 -15.93 -2.88 -0.05
CA ILE A 6 -16.12 -1.53 -0.59
C ILE A 6 -14.77 -0.82 -0.76
N ALA A 7 -13.88 -0.88 0.24
CA ALA A 7 -12.56 -0.27 0.16
C ALA A 7 -11.68 -0.88 -0.95
N ILE A 8 -11.77 -2.19 -1.17
CA ILE A 8 -11.09 -2.86 -2.29
C ILE A 8 -11.68 -2.41 -3.61
N PHE A 9 -13.02 -2.41 -3.75
CA PHE A 9 -13.68 -2.08 -5.01
C PHE A 9 -13.47 -0.61 -5.42
N LEU A 10 -13.67 0.32 -4.48
CA LEU A 10 -13.40 1.74 -4.71
C LEU A 10 -11.91 1.99 -5.00
N GLY A 11 -11.03 1.26 -4.32
CA GLY A 11 -9.62 1.27 -4.62
C GLY A 11 -9.33 0.87 -6.06
N LEU A 12 -9.81 -0.29 -6.51
CA LEU A 12 -9.61 -0.73 -7.89
C LEU A 12 -10.13 0.27 -8.93
N ILE A 13 -11.28 0.92 -8.67
CA ILE A 13 -11.80 1.99 -9.53
C ILE A 13 -10.83 3.17 -9.56
N LEU A 14 -10.39 3.65 -8.39
CA LEU A 14 -9.43 4.75 -8.30
C LEU A 14 -8.09 4.41 -8.95
N LEU A 15 -7.60 3.18 -8.78
CA LEU A 15 -6.37 2.69 -9.38
C LEU A 15 -6.44 2.77 -10.91
N TYR A 16 -7.58 2.40 -11.51
CA TYR A 16 -7.78 2.56 -12.95
C TYR A 16 -7.60 4.01 -13.40
N PHE A 17 -8.19 4.97 -12.69
CA PHE A 17 -8.05 6.40 -13.01
C PHE A 17 -6.64 6.93 -12.76
N VAL A 18 -5.98 6.50 -11.67
CA VAL A 18 -4.60 6.87 -11.35
C VAL A 18 -3.66 6.38 -12.45
N ASN A 19 -3.80 5.13 -12.90
CA ASN A 19 -2.98 4.57 -13.98
C ASN A 19 -3.20 5.31 -15.29
N ALA A 20 -4.46 5.59 -15.63
CA ALA A 20 -4.80 6.34 -16.84
C ALA A 20 -4.22 7.77 -16.81
N ALA A 21 -4.33 8.45 -15.66
CA ALA A 21 -3.84 9.82 -15.48
C ALA A 21 -2.31 9.90 -15.51
N LEU A 22 -1.63 8.94 -14.90
CA LEU A 22 -0.17 8.88 -14.79
C LEU A 22 0.50 8.13 -15.94
N LYS A 23 -0.30 7.61 -16.90
CA LYS A 23 0.16 6.80 -18.04
C LYS A 23 1.01 5.59 -17.62
N ILE A 24 0.64 4.97 -16.50
CA ILE A 24 1.35 3.82 -15.94
C ILE A 24 0.82 2.55 -16.57
N ASP A 25 1.73 1.76 -17.14
CA ASP A 25 1.42 0.40 -17.57
C ASP A 25 1.52 -0.56 -16.37
N ILE A 26 0.37 -0.90 -15.79
CA ILE A 26 0.32 -1.78 -14.63
C ILE A 26 0.50 -3.26 -14.98
N PHE A 27 0.43 -3.63 -16.26
CA PHE A 27 0.68 -5.00 -16.72
C PHE A 27 2.17 -5.30 -16.90
N ASN A 28 3.04 -4.29 -16.79
CA ASN A 28 4.45 -4.51 -16.60
C ASN A 28 4.67 -5.25 -15.26
N TRP A 29 5.35 -6.40 -15.32
CA TRP A 29 5.67 -7.21 -14.15
C TRP A 29 6.40 -6.44 -13.05
N GLU A 30 7.31 -5.54 -13.43
CA GLU A 30 8.06 -4.72 -12.48
C GLU A 30 7.13 -3.77 -11.73
N MET A 31 6.20 -3.14 -12.47
CA MET A 31 5.22 -2.22 -11.89
C MET A 31 4.28 -2.95 -10.94
N LEU A 32 3.86 -4.18 -11.28
CA LEU A 32 3.00 -5.00 -10.45
C LEU A 32 3.68 -5.38 -9.14
N ILE A 33 4.97 -5.74 -9.18
CA ILE A 33 5.77 -6.04 -7.99
C ILE A 33 5.90 -4.79 -7.10
N HIS A 34 6.30 -3.65 -7.65
CA HIS A 34 6.41 -2.38 -6.91
C HIS A 34 5.09 -1.98 -6.26
N SER A 35 4.01 -2.06 -7.02
CA SER A 35 2.67 -1.75 -6.55
C SER A 35 2.25 -2.67 -5.41
N GLY A 36 2.53 -3.97 -5.54
CA GLY A 36 2.28 -4.97 -4.52
C GLY A 36 3.06 -4.69 -3.23
N ILE A 37 4.38 -4.49 -3.32
CA ILE A 37 5.23 -4.18 -2.17
C ILE A 37 4.71 -2.95 -1.44
N ARG A 38 4.42 -1.86 -2.16
CA ARG A 38 3.93 -0.60 -1.59
C ARG A 38 2.55 -0.76 -0.96
N PHE A 39 1.65 -1.51 -1.60
CA PHE A 39 0.34 -1.84 -1.04
C PHE A 39 0.46 -2.63 0.28
N PHE A 40 1.24 -3.72 0.30
CA PHE A 40 1.40 -4.54 1.50
C PHE A 40 2.18 -3.82 2.61
N THR A 41 3.13 -2.98 2.25
CA THR A 41 3.82 -2.08 3.19
C THR A 41 2.82 -1.16 3.87
N GLY A 42 1.95 -0.52 3.10
CA GLY A 42 0.86 0.29 3.62
C GLY A 42 -0.08 -0.54 4.51
N PHE A 43 -0.49 -1.71 4.04
CA PHE A 43 -1.40 -2.61 4.76
C PHE A 43 -0.87 -3.01 6.14
N ILE A 44 0.36 -3.52 6.19
CA ILE A 44 0.92 -4.10 7.41
C ILE A 44 1.46 -3.01 8.34
N ILE A 45 2.31 -2.10 7.83
CA ILE A 45 3.03 -1.14 8.68
C ILE A 45 2.11 0.00 9.10
N LEU A 46 1.41 0.62 8.14
CA LEU A 46 0.56 1.78 8.42
C LEU A 46 -0.82 1.33 8.90
N GLY A 47 -1.51 0.47 8.15
CA GLY A 47 -2.87 0.04 8.44
C GLY A 47 -2.97 -0.71 9.77
N ILE A 48 -2.25 -1.83 9.88
CA ILE A 48 -2.29 -2.67 11.08
C ILE A 48 -1.40 -2.12 12.19
N GLY A 49 -0.10 -1.96 11.93
CA GLY A 49 0.90 -1.65 12.95
C GLY A 49 0.76 -0.26 13.58
N CYS A 50 0.50 0.77 12.75
CA CYS A 50 0.42 2.17 13.19
C CYS A 50 -1.00 2.59 13.57
N PHE A 51 -1.97 2.42 12.66
CA PHE A 51 -3.30 2.98 12.82
C PHE A 51 -4.27 2.11 13.62
N TYR A 52 -4.11 0.78 13.60
CA TYR A 52 -5.01 -0.10 14.34
C TYR A 52 -4.45 -0.56 15.68
N GLU A 53 -3.31 -1.26 15.68
CA GLU A 53 -2.70 -1.81 16.89
C GLU A 53 -1.94 -0.75 17.71
N HIS A 54 -1.62 0.39 17.11
CA HIS A 54 -0.81 1.45 17.71
C HIS A 54 0.53 0.97 18.31
N LYS A 55 1.05 -0.17 17.81
CA LYS A 55 2.32 -0.77 18.26
C LYS A 55 3.53 -0.02 17.71
N ILE A 56 3.39 0.61 16.55
CA ILE A 56 4.43 1.39 15.90
C ILE A 56 4.00 2.86 15.90
N ARG A 57 4.87 3.75 16.38
CA ARG A 57 4.61 5.20 16.33
C ARG A 57 4.63 5.67 14.88
N LEU A 58 3.75 6.60 14.53
CA LEU A 58 3.65 7.16 13.17
C LEU A 58 5.01 7.60 12.61
N LYS A 59 5.84 8.30 13.41
CA LYS A 59 7.19 8.71 13.00
C LYS A 59 8.05 7.51 12.55
N ILE A 60 8.05 6.44 13.34
CA ILE A 60 8.81 5.21 13.05
C ILE A 60 8.22 4.52 11.82
N SER A 61 6.90 4.46 11.70
CA SER A 61 6.23 3.90 10.53
C SER A 61 6.59 4.64 9.25
N VAL A 62 6.64 5.98 9.27
CA VAL A 62 7.09 6.78 8.13
C VAL A 62 8.55 6.47 7.79
N TYR A 63 9.44 6.37 8.79
CA TYR A 63 10.84 5.97 8.53
C TYR A 63 10.96 4.57 7.94
N LEU A 64 10.16 3.60 8.41
CA LEU A 64 10.15 2.24 7.86
C LEU A 64 9.64 2.21 6.42
N VAL A 65 8.57 2.94 6.12
CA VAL A 65 8.03 3.06 4.76
C VAL A 65 9.06 3.71 3.85
N LEU A 66 9.67 4.82 4.27
CA LEU A 66 10.73 5.49 3.50
C LEU A 66 11.94 4.58 3.27
N ALA A 67 12.37 3.83 4.31
CA ALA A 67 13.48 2.89 4.17
C ALA A 67 13.16 1.75 3.19
N LEU A 68 11.93 1.24 3.20
CA LEU A 68 11.50 0.20 2.25
C LEU A 68 11.42 0.74 0.82
N VAL A 69 10.82 1.91 0.61
CA VAL A 69 10.76 2.56 -0.71
C VAL A 69 12.18 2.82 -1.24
N PHE A 70 13.06 3.35 -0.38
CA PHE A 70 14.44 3.62 -0.78
C PHE A 70 15.24 2.34 -1.10
N ALA A 71 14.99 1.25 -0.37
CA ALA A 71 15.61 -0.04 -0.67
C ALA A 71 15.14 -0.62 -2.02
N ASP A 72 13.85 -0.44 -2.34
CA ASP A 72 13.24 -0.79 -3.63
C ASP A 72 13.92 0.00 -4.77
N ASP A 73 14.02 1.32 -4.61
CA ASP A 73 14.65 2.22 -5.58
C ASP A 73 16.15 1.89 -5.79
N ILE A 74 16.87 1.54 -4.72
CA ILE A 74 18.27 1.06 -4.83
C ILE A 74 18.33 -0.22 -5.66
N MET A 75 17.40 -1.15 -5.46
CA MET A 75 17.38 -2.43 -6.19
C MET A 75 17.12 -2.22 -7.68
N ASP A 76 16.26 -1.27 -8.03
CA ASP A 76 16.00 -0.87 -9.41
C ASP A 76 17.22 -0.22 -10.07
N TYR A 77 17.95 0.64 -9.33
CA TYR A 77 19.20 1.21 -9.80
C TYR A 77 20.21 0.13 -10.20
N TYR A 78 20.37 -0.92 -9.37
CA TYR A 78 21.25 -2.04 -9.69
C TYR A 78 20.78 -2.87 -10.91
N ARG A 79 19.47 -2.92 -11.15
CA ARG A 79 18.86 -3.60 -12.31
C ARG A 79 18.82 -2.74 -13.57
N LYS A 80 19.26 -1.49 -13.49
CA LYS A 80 19.18 -0.48 -14.58
C LYS A 80 17.73 -0.23 -15.06
N VAL A 81 16.78 -0.29 -14.13
CA VAL A 81 15.38 0.05 -14.37
C VAL A 81 15.20 1.54 -14.04
N ASP A 82 14.64 2.30 -14.97
CA ASP A 82 14.44 3.75 -14.80
C ASP A 82 13.08 4.01 -14.12
N SER A 83 13.06 3.96 -12.79
CA SER A 83 11.85 4.07 -11.96
C SER A 83 11.74 5.40 -11.21
N PHE A 84 12.67 6.33 -11.43
CA PHE A 84 12.76 7.63 -10.74
C PHE A 84 11.88 8.71 -11.39
N SER A 85 10.58 8.45 -11.49
CA SER A 85 9.61 9.40 -12.05
C SER A 85 8.59 9.88 -11.00
N ALA A 86 8.10 11.10 -11.15
CA ALA A 86 7.09 11.67 -10.25
C ALA A 86 5.78 10.86 -10.29
N GLU A 87 5.46 10.30 -11.46
CA GLU A 87 4.32 9.40 -11.67
C GLU A 87 4.45 8.14 -10.82
N PHE A 88 5.61 7.49 -10.82
CA PHE A 88 5.88 6.31 -10.00
C PHE A 88 5.76 6.60 -8.49
N MET A 89 6.24 7.76 -8.04
CA MET A 89 6.11 8.18 -6.64
C MET A 89 4.64 8.40 -6.25
N LEU A 90 3.87 9.11 -7.07
CA LEU A 90 2.45 9.38 -6.82
C LEU A 90 1.62 8.09 -6.80
N HIS A 91 1.88 7.19 -7.75
CA HIS A 91 1.25 5.87 -7.75
C HIS A 91 1.64 5.07 -6.51
N GLY A 92 2.91 5.08 -6.13
CA GLY A 92 3.39 4.44 -4.91
C GLY A 92 2.69 4.94 -3.65
N LEU A 93 2.52 6.26 -3.52
CA LEU A 93 1.79 6.87 -2.42
C LEU A 93 0.32 6.44 -2.41
N TYR A 94 -0.32 6.39 -3.57
CA TYR A 94 -1.68 5.88 -3.71
C TYR A 94 -1.78 4.42 -3.20
N MET A 95 -0.87 3.53 -3.62
CA MET A 95 -0.86 2.14 -3.18
C MET A 95 -0.64 2.01 -1.67
N LEU A 96 0.25 2.83 -1.09
CA LEU A 96 0.49 2.87 0.36
C LEU A 96 -0.76 3.28 1.14
N LEU A 97 -1.43 4.37 0.72
CA LEU A 97 -2.63 4.87 1.37
C LEU A 97 -3.78 3.88 1.26
N TRP A 98 -3.98 3.32 0.06
CA TRP A 98 -5.02 2.34 -0.18
C TRP A 98 -4.76 1.06 0.64
N GLY A 99 -3.54 0.53 0.59
CA GLY A 99 -3.12 -0.61 1.41
C GLY A 99 -3.35 -0.37 2.89
N SER A 100 -2.97 0.80 3.40
CA SER A 100 -3.18 1.19 4.79
C SER A 100 -4.65 1.17 5.20
N LEU A 101 -5.54 1.72 4.37
CA LEU A 101 -6.98 1.71 4.62
C LEU A 101 -7.53 0.27 4.66
N VAL A 102 -7.16 -0.56 3.68
CA VAL A 102 -7.61 -1.96 3.61
C VAL A 102 -7.07 -2.76 4.79
N GLY A 103 -5.81 -2.54 5.19
CA GLY A 103 -5.18 -3.18 6.35
C GLY A 103 -5.92 -2.89 7.65
N TYR A 104 -6.17 -1.60 7.92
CA TYR A 104 -6.92 -1.15 9.08
C TYR A 104 -8.32 -1.77 9.14
N LEU A 105 -9.08 -1.72 8.04
CA LEU A 105 -10.44 -2.26 8.00
C LEU A 105 -10.46 -3.79 8.13
N SER A 106 -9.46 -4.47 7.56
CA SER A 106 -9.32 -5.93 7.62
C SER A 106 -9.10 -6.42 9.04
N ILE A 107 -8.13 -5.86 9.75
CA ILE A 107 -7.83 -6.29 11.12
C ILE A 107 -8.94 -5.91 12.09
N LYS A 108 -9.58 -4.75 11.88
CA LYS A 108 -10.77 -4.34 12.64
C LYS A 108 -11.89 -5.37 12.48
N TYR A 109 -12.16 -5.81 11.26
CA TYR A 109 -13.18 -6.82 11.01
C TYR A 109 -12.82 -8.17 11.67
N VAL A 110 -11.55 -8.57 11.61
CA VAL A 110 -11.09 -9.83 12.23
C VAL A 110 -11.24 -9.79 13.75
N LYS A 111 -10.76 -8.73 14.43
CA LYS A 111 -10.92 -8.62 15.89
C LYS A 111 -12.39 -8.59 16.31
N VAL A 112 -13.23 -7.77 15.66
CA VAL A 112 -14.66 -7.74 15.95
C VAL A 112 -15.30 -9.12 15.79
N LYS A 113 -14.87 -9.92 14.81
CA LYS A 113 -15.39 -11.28 14.64
C LYS A 113 -14.94 -12.22 15.76
N ILE A 114 -13.68 -12.13 16.18
CA ILE A 114 -13.11 -12.93 17.28
C ILE A 114 -13.81 -12.59 18.60
N ASP A 115 -13.97 -11.31 18.92
CA ASP A 115 -14.58 -10.85 20.17
C ASP A 115 -16.07 -11.20 20.29
N ASN A 116 -16.74 -11.47 19.15
CA ASN A 116 -18.15 -11.87 19.09
C ASN A 116 -18.35 -13.39 18.89
N GLN A 117 -17.30 -14.20 18.98
CA GLN A 117 -17.45 -15.65 19.06
C GLN A 117 -17.68 -16.06 20.53
N PRO A 118 -18.75 -16.82 20.83
CA PRO A 118 -19.08 -17.24 22.19
C PRO A 118 -18.08 -18.26 22.77
#